data_AF-A0A970M5P9-F1
#
_entry.id   AF-A0A970M5P9-F1
#
_cell.length_a   1.000
_cell.length_b   1.000
_cell.length_c   1.000
_cell.angle_alpha   90.00
_cell.angle_beta   90.00
_cell.angle_gamma   90.00
#
_symmetry.space_group_name_H-M   'P 1'
#
loop_
_entity.id
_entity.type
_entity.pdbx_description
1 polymer ?
#
loop_
_entity_poly.entity_id
_entity_poly.type
_entity_poly.pdbx_seq_one_letter_code
_entity_poly.pdbx_strand_id
1 'polypeptide(L)'
;MTHWNPDPAATTAFVQRWQEASGSERANYQLFLLELCDLLDLPGPDPASDDTRDNAYVFERRVVIHKPDGTHTNGFIDLYKRGSFVLEAKQSGLTLDTTGWDKAMLRAHNQADQYVRALPADEGRPPFIIVTDVGRNIELYAEFSRSGATYTPFPDIRTHRIALGDLHKPHIQQRLRQVWRNPLSLDPSREAARVTRDIADQLAKLAKSLEASGHPAQDVADFMMRALFTMFAEDVGLLPDRSFTDLLQRLQSTPANFVPMLENLWGSMNSGGFSPILERDVLCFNGGLFAHNQALPLNRDQIGLLYKAALADWTYVEPAIFGTLLERALDPRERHKLGAHYTPRAYVERLVLPTVIEPLRREWQEVQAAALAYQNQGKPKLAVAEVSAFHRHLCALHILDPACGSGNFLYVTLEHMKRLEGEVLSLLRDLGESQELLELKSITIDPKQFFGLEINPRAARIAEIVLWIGYLQWHYRTHGRVNPPQPVLQDFHNIENRDALIDCDGRELLRDEAGNPQTRWDGITYKTSPVTGEPIPDESAQVEQYRYVNPRKATWPKADYIVGNPPFIGASTMRRALGDGYVDAVR
;
A
#
# COMPACT_ATOMS: atom_id res chain seq x y z
N MET A 1 -14.02 8.94 26.93
CA MET A 1 -14.92 9.02 25.76
C MET A 1 -16.05 8.04 26.02
N THR A 2 -17.28 8.52 26.12
CA THR A 2 -18.48 7.69 26.20
C THR A 2 -18.51 6.78 24.97
N HIS A 3 -18.54 5.46 25.16
CA HIS A 3 -18.75 4.52 24.06
C HIS A 3 -20.15 4.80 23.47
N TRP A 4 -20.19 5.38 22.28
CA TRP A 4 -21.42 5.47 21.50
C TRP A 4 -21.90 4.05 21.24
N ASN A 5 -23.15 3.77 21.59
CA ASN A 5 -23.76 2.47 21.35
C ASN A 5 -24.98 2.68 20.43
N PRO A 6 -25.00 2.06 19.23
CA PRO A 6 -26.14 2.15 18.33
C PRO A 6 -27.44 1.74 19.04
N ASP A 7 -28.53 2.46 18.81
CA ASP A 7 -29.88 2.00 19.17
C ASP A 7 -30.45 1.17 18.00
N PRO A 8 -30.60 -0.16 18.17
CA PRO A 8 -31.12 -1.01 17.10
C PRO A 8 -32.57 -0.68 16.75
N ALA A 9 -33.38 -0.21 17.71
CA ALA A 9 -34.78 0.13 17.49
C ALA A 9 -34.91 1.40 16.65
N ALA A 10 -34.16 2.45 17.00
CA ALA A 10 -34.07 3.66 16.17
C ALA A 10 -33.54 3.37 14.77
N THR A 11 -32.54 2.49 14.65
CA THR A 11 -32.00 2.06 13.35
C THR A 11 -33.07 1.36 12.51
N THR A 12 -33.81 0.43 13.11
CA THR A 12 -34.89 -0.30 12.42
C THR A 12 -35.97 0.66 11.94
N ALA A 13 -36.41 1.58 12.80
CA ALA A 13 -37.42 2.58 12.46
C ALA A 13 -36.98 3.50 11.31
N PHE A 14 -35.72 3.96 11.34
CA PHE A 14 -35.15 4.76 10.26
C PHE A 14 -35.11 4.00 8.94
N VAL A 15 -34.59 2.77 8.95
CA VAL A 15 -34.48 1.94 7.74
C VAL A 15 -35.85 1.68 7.13
N GLN A 16 -36.85 1.31 7.95
CA GLN A 16 -38.20 1.03 7.47
C GLN A 16 -38.85 2.27 6.84
N ARG A 17 -38.79 3.41 7.54
CA ARG A 17 -39.37 4.69 7.08
C ARG A 17 -38.85 5.09 5.70
N TRP A 18 -37.54 4.95 5.47
CA TRP A 18 -36.91 5.42 4.25
C TRP A 18 -36.88 4.39 3.12
N GLN A 19 -36.97 3.09 3.42
CA GLN A 19 -37.18 2.05 2.39
C GLN A 19 -38.57 2.14 1.75
N GLU A 20 -39.58 2.55 2.51
CA GLU A 20 -40.96 2.69 2.04
C GLU A 20 -41.24 4.04 1.35
N ALA A 21 -40.32 5.01 1.46
CA ALA A 21 -40.51 6.36 0.96
C ALA A 21 -40.48 6.42 -0.59
N SER A 22 -41.59 6.85 -1.20
CA SER A 22 -41.69 7.18 -2.63
C SER A 22 -42.13 8.64 -2.81
N GLY A 23 -41.25 9.49 -3.37
CA GLY A 23 -41.49 10.93 -3.55
C GLY A 23 -40.44 11.58 -4.47
N SER A 24 -40.58 12.88 -4.79
CA SER A 24 -39.67 13.60 -5.71
C SER A 24 -38.35 14.01 -5.05
N GLU A 25 -37.25 13.84 -5.79
CA GLU A 25 -35.83 14.00 -5.41
C GLU A 25 -35.49 15.19 -4.50
N ARG A 26 -35.98 16.40 -4.82
CA ARG A 26 -35.61 17.63 -4.09
C ARG A 26 -36.26 17.80 -2.72
N ALA A 27 -37.35 17.10 -2.43
CA ALA A 27 -38.12 17.31 -1.19
C ALA A 27 -37.62 16.46 -0.01
N ASN A 28 -36.92 15.35 -0.30
CA ASN A 28 -36.70 14.29 0.68
C ASN A 28 -35.26 14.17 1.16
N TYR A 29 -34.27 14.57 0.36
CA TYR A 29 -32.86 14.33 0.71
C TYR A 29 -32.43 15.09 1.97
N GLN A 30 -32.89 16.34 2.16
CA GLN A 30 -32.55 17.13 3.34
C GLN A 30 -33.12 16.49 4.61
N LEU A 31 -34.37 16.03 4.56
CA LEU A 31 -35.02 15.34 5.66
C LEU A 31 -34.32 14.01 5.97
N PHE A 32 -33.98 13.23 4.95
CA PHE A 32 -33.23 11.98 5.09
C PHE A 32 -31.88 12.20 5.78
N LEU A 33 -31.12 13.20 5.33
CA LEU A 33 -29.79 13.48 5.88
C LEU A 33 -29.85 14.05 7.30
N LEU A 34 -30.86 14.83 7.65
CA LEU A 34 -31.10 15.29 9.02
C LEU A 34 -31.44 14.11 9.94
N GLU A 35 -32.40 13.27 9.56
CA GLU A 35 -32.77 12.08 10.34
C GLU A 35 -31.59 11.08 10.44
N LEU A 36 -30.75 10.98 9.41
CA LEU A 36 -29.51 10.19 9.45
C LEU A 36 -28.50 10.80 10.44
N CYS A 37 -28.36 12.12 10.48
CA CYS A 37 -27.51 12.79 11.46
C CYS A 37 -28.01 12.52 12.89
N ASP A 38 -29.32 12.61 13.12
CA ASP A 38 -29.93 12.31 14.42
C ASP A 38 -29.70 10.85 14.85
N LEU A 39 -29.96 9.89 13.93
CA LEU A 39 -29.70 8.47 14.16
C LEU A 39 -28.24 8.22 14.56
N LEU A 40 -27.32 8.93 13.91
CA LEU A 40 -25.89 8.80 14.12
C LEU A 40 -25.35 9.77 15.17
N ASP A 41 -26.17 10.50 15.93
CA ASP A 41 -25.75 11.53 16.91
C ASP A 41 -24.66 12.46 16.32
N LEU A 42 -24.96 13.04 15.16
CA LEU A 42 -24.12 13.98 14.45
C LEU A 42 -24.73 15.37 14.49
N PRO A 43 -23.90 16.45 14.45
CA PRO A 43 -24.44 17.79 14.32
C PRO A 43 -25.21 17.92 12.99
N GLY A 44 -26.31 18.65 13.02
CA GLY A 44 -27.00 19.11 11.82
C GLY A 44 -26.24 20.26 11.12
N PRO A 45 -26.45 20.46 9.81
CA PRO A 45 -25.89 21.59 9.07
C PRO A 45 -26.49 22.93 9.50
N ASP A 46 -25.70 23.98 9.37
CA ASP A 46 -26.08 25.36 9.62
C ASP A 46 -26.91 25.94 8.45
N PRO A 47 -27.71 27.00 8.69
CA PRO A 47 -28.35 27.75 7.62
C PRO A 47 -27.32 28.36 6.67
N ALA A 48 -27.56 28.24 5.35
CA ALA A 48 -26.70 28.87 4.35
C ALA A 48 -26.80 30.39 4.39
N SER A 49 -25.66 31.07 4.28
CA SER A 49 -25.53 32.51 4.15
C SER A 49 -25.13 32.93 2.72
N ASP A 50 -25.25 34.22 2.41
CA ASP A 50 -24.84 34.77 1.11
C ASP A 50 -23.32 34.73 0.93
N ASP A 51 -22.54 34.82 2.01
CA ASP A 51 -21.08 34.65 1.96
C ASP A 51 -20.72 33.17 2.03
N THR A 52 -20.25 32.67 0.90
CA THR A 52 -19.85 31.27 0.75
C THR A 52 -18.69 30.87 1.68
N ARG A 53 -17.89 31.82 2.17
CA ARG A 53 -16.78 31.55 3.09
C ARG A 53 -17.24 31.11 4.48
N ASP A 54 -18.43 31.54 4.91
CA ASP A 54 -19.01 31.19 6.20
C ASP A 54 -19.78 29.86 6.16
N ASN A 55 -20.05 29.35 4.95
CA ASN A 55 -20.82 28.13 4.71
C ASN A 55 -19.94 26.87 4.86
N ALA A 56 -19.49 26.61 6.09
CA ALA A 56 -18.60 25.50 6.43
C ALA A 56 -19.32 24.16 6.61
N TYR A 57 -20.60 24.14 6.96
CA TYR A 57 -21.42 22.93 6.98
C TYR A 57 -22.88 23.28 6.65
N VAL A 58 -23.28 23.20 5.38
CA VAL A 58 -24.59 23.70 4.92
C VAL A 58 -25.18 22.83 3.82
N PHE A 59 -26.50 22.89 3.66
CA PHE A 59 -27.18 22.40 2.45
C PHE A 59 -27.03 23.39 1.28
N GLU A 60 -27.15 22.89 0.05
CA GLU A 60 -27.21 23.70 -1.20
C GLU A 60 -26.03 24.70 -1.32
N ARG A 61 -24.81 24.25 -0.99
CA ARG A 61 -23.60 25.09 -1.04
C ARG A 61 -23.31 25.48 -2.49
N ARG A 62 -23.42 26.78 -2.79
CA ARG A 62 -23.12 27.36 -4.11
C ARG A 62 -21.65 27.18 -4.48
N VAL A 63 -21.35 26.74 -5.69
CA VAL A 63 -19.99 26.68 -6.25
C VAL A 63 -19.97 27.21 -7.68
N VAL A 64 -18.85 27.83 -8.08
CA VAL A 64 -18.67 28.36 -9.43
C VAL A 64 -17.77 27.40 -10.19
N ILE A 65 -18.33 26.74 -11.20
CA ILE A 65 -17.60 25.81 -12.06
C ILE A 65 -17.07 26.58 -13.26
N HIS A 66 -15.75 26.74 -13.34
CA HIS A 66 -15.08 27.33 -14.48
C HIS A 66 -14.85 26.28 -15.57
N LYS A 67 -15.23 26.61 -16.81
CA LYS A 67 -15.03 25.77 -17.98
C LYS A 67 -13.76 26.18 -18.74
N PRO A 68 -13.14 25.25 -19.51
CA PRO A 68 -11.92 25.54 -20.27
C PRO A 68 -12.08 26.65 -21.32
N ASP A 69 -13.31 26.90 -21.77
CA ASP A 69 -13.66 27.96 -22.73
C ASP A 69 -13.77 29.36 -22.10
N GLY A 70 -13.49 29.48 -20.79
CA GLY A 70 -13.58 30.73 -20.03
C GLY A 70 -14.99 31.06 -19.51
N THR A 71 -16.00 30.26 -19.83
CA THR A 71 -17.34 30.41 -19.27
C THR A 71 -17.43 29.82 -17.87
N HIS A 72 -18.45 30.21 -17.10
CA HIS A 72 -18.71 29.65 -15.78
C HIS A 72 -20.18 29.22 -15.65
N THR A 73 -20.41 28.19 -14.85
CA THR A 73 -21.75 27.73 -14.46
C THR A 73 -21.84 27.62 -12.96
N ASN A 74 -22.96 28.06 -12.39
CA ASN A 74 -23.21 27.89 -10.96
C ASN A 74 -23.71 26.46 -10.69
N GLY A 75 -23.06 25.79 -9.75
CA GLY A 75 -23.47 24.51 -9.19
C GLY A 75 -23.91 24.66 -7.74
N PHE A 76 -24.60 23.64 -7.24
CA PHE A 76 -25.02 23.53 -5.85
C PHE A 76 -24.66 22.15 -5.35
N ILE A 77 -23.89 22.09 -4.28
CA ILE A 77 -23.60 20.84 -3.57
C ILE A 77 -24.77 20.59 -2.60
N ASP A 78 -25.39 19.42 -2.66
CA ASP A 78 -26.55 19.10 -1.82
C ASP A 78 -26.24 19.25 -0.34
N LEU A 79 -25.17 18.62 0.16
CA LEU A 79 -24.66 18.82 1.51
C LEU A 79 -23.13 18.93 1.51
N TYR A 80 -22.61 20.05 2.03
CA TYR A 80 -21.18 20.29 2.12
C TYR A 80 -20.75 20.42 3.57
N LYS A 81 -19.68 19.72 3.96
CA LYS A 81 -18.98 19.92 5.23
C LYS A 81 -17.49 20.09 4.98
N ARG A 82 -16.99 21.32 5.20
CA ARG A 82 -15.59 21.70 5.00
C ARG A 82 -14.66 20.77 5.76
N GLY A 83 -13.63 20.29 5.05
CA GLY A 83 -12.65 19.35 5.59
C GLY A 83 -13.18 17.93 5.85
N SER A 84 -14.45 17.65 5.52
CA SER A 84 -15.07 16.33 5.65
C SER A 84 -15.51 15.75 4.32
N PHE A 85 -16.53 16.32 3.70
CA PHE A 85 -17.10 15.74 2.48
C PHE A 85 -17.82 16.76 1.59
N VAL A 86 -17.95 16.38 0.32
CA VAL A 86 -19.01 16.82 -0.60
C VAL A 86 -20.00 15.67 -0.74
N LEU A 87 -21.30 15.94 -0.59
CA LEU A 87 -22.35 14.94 -0.74
C LEU A 87 -23.30 15.34 -1.87
N GLU A 88 -23.54 14.40 -2.77
CA GLU A 88 -24.56 14.49 -3.84
C GLU A 88 -25.64 13.43 -3.58
N ALA A 89 -26.90 13.85 -3.53
CA ALA A 89 -28.06 13.00 -3.35
C ALA A 89 -28.79 12.79 -4.67
N LYS A 90 -29.30 11.57 -4.88
CA LYS A 90 -30.21 11.22 -5.96
C LYS A 90 -31.42 10.50 -5.38
N GLN A 91 -32.53 10.56 -6.10
CA GLN A 91 -33.67 9.70 -5.85
C GLN A 91 -34.06 9.05 -7.18
N SER A 92 -33.35 7.98 -7.52
CA SER A 92 -33.36 7.47 -8.89
C SER A 92 -34.68 6.77 -9.25
N GLY A 93 -35.41 6.21 -8.27
CA GLY A 93 -36.59 5.39 -8.49
C GLY A 93 -36.33 4.06 -9.23
N LEU A 94 -35.11 3.86 -9.75
CA LEU A 94 -34.68 2.71 -10.54
C LEU A 94 -34.44 1.48 -9.67
N THR A 95 -34.61 0.27 -10.20
CA THR A 95 -34.24 -0.94 -9.45
C THR A 95 -32.73 -0.96 -9.19
N LEU A 96 -32.34 -1.27 -7.94
CA LEU A 96 -30.95 -1.45 -7.53
C LEU A 96 -30.24 -2.44 -8.48
N ASP A 97 -28.96 -2.22 -8.72
CA ASP A 97 -28.09 -3.10 -9.52
C ASP A 97 -28.53 -3.30 -10.98
N THR A 98 -29.29 -2.35 -11.53
CA THR A 98 -29.55 -2.26 -12.98
C THR A 98 -28.53 -1.37 -13.67
N THR A 99 -28.21 -1.66 -14.94
CA THR A 99 -27.28 -0.86 -15.75
C THR A 99 -27.67 0.62 -15.84
N GLY A 100 -28.96 0.93 -15.73
CA GLY A 100 -29.48 2.30 -15.69
C GLY A 100 -29.20 3.00 -14.36
N TRP A 101 -29.33 2.27 -13.24
CA TRP A 101 -29.06 2.76 -11.90
C TRP A 101 -27.55 3.02 -11.68
N ASP A 102 -26.68 2.09 -12.08
CA ASP A 102 -25.22 2.28 -12.00
C ASP A 102 -24.76 3.52 -12.78
N LYS A 103 -25.34 3.76 -13.96
CA LYS A 103 -25.06 4.98 -14.74
C LYS A 103 -25.50 6.25 -14.03
N ALA A 104 -26.60 6.21 -13.26
CA ALA A 104 -27.08 7.36 -12.51
C ALA A 104 -26.15 7.68 -11.33
N MET A 105 -25.74 6.66 -10.56
CA MET A 105 -24.81 6.80 -9.44
C MET A 105 -23.43 7.29 -9.90
N LEU A 106 -22.91 6.76 -11.01
CA LEU A 106 -21.65 7.21 -11.60
C LEU A 106 -21.69 8.68 -12.01
N ARG A 107 -22.82 9.15 -12.57
CA ARG A 107 -22.99 10.59 -12.90
C ARG A 107 -23.01 11.46 -11.65
N ALA A 108 -23.66 11.02 -10.58
CA ALA A 108 -23.70 11.73 -9.32
C ALA A 108 -22.30 11.82 -8.68
N HIS A 109 -21.53 10.73 -8.74
CA HIS A 109 -20.11 10.74 -8.33
C HIS A 109 -19.28 11.75 -9.14
N ASN A 110 -19.39 11.72 -10.48
CA ASN A 110 -18.66 12.65 -11.35
C ASN A 110 -19.06 14.12 -11.10
N GLN A 111 -20.34 14.37 -10.78
CA GLN A 111 -20.85 15.68 -10.41
C GLN A 111 -20.23 16.16 -9.09
N ALA A 112 -20.17 15.30 -8.07
CA ALA A 112 -19.52 15.60 -6.80
C ALA A 112 -18.01 15.86 -6.97
N ASP A 113 -17.31 15.10 -7.82
CA ASP A 113 -15.88 15.33 -8.13
C ASP A 113 -15.67 16.70 -8.78
N GLN A 114 -16.54 17.08 -9.73
CA GLN A 114 -16.50 18.41 -10.34
C GLN A 114 -16.69 19.53 -9.30
N TYR A 115 -17.59 19.34 -8.34
CA TYR A 115 -17.78 20.30 -7.25
C TYR A 115 -16.56 20.40 -6.34
N VAL A 116 -15.94 19.28 -5.98
CA VAL A 116 -14.69 19.27 -5.21
C VAL A 116 -13.60 20.09 -5.91
N ARG A 117 -13.45 19.93 -7.23
CA ARG A 117 -12.48 20.70 -8.03
C ARG A 117 -12.80 22.19 -8.07
N ALA A 118 -14.08 22.54 -8.06
CA ALA A 118 -14.57 23.93 -8.07
C ALA A 118 -14.51 24.63 -6.70
N LEU A 119 -14.23 23.90 -5.60
CA LEU A 119 -14.06 24.53 -4.29
C LEU A 119 -12.84 25.47 -4.27
N PRO A 120 -12.89 26.57 -3.50
CA PRO A 120 -11.72 27.44 -3.31
C PRO A 120 -10.50 26.66 -2.80
N ALA A 121 -9.31 27.02 -3.28
CA ALA A 121 -8.09 26.27 -2.97
C ALA A 121 -7.67 26.41 -1.49
N ASP A 122 -7.97 27.55 -0.87
CA ASP A 122 -7.69 27.88 0.53
C ASP A 122 -8.57 27.11 1.52
N GLU A 123 -9.75 26.65 1.11
CA GLU A 123 -10.58 25.73 1.90
C GLU A 123 -9.99 24.29 1.94
N GLY A 124 -9.05 24.00 1.03
CA GLY A 124 -8.54 22.65 0.77
C GLY A 124 -9.57 21.76 0.10
N ARG A 125 -9.21 20.50 -0.16
CA ARG A 125 -10.13 19.48 -0.69
C ARG A 125 -10.66 18.62 0.45
N PRO A 126 -11.94 18.23 0.46
CA PRO A 126 -12.49 17.33 1.48
C PRO A 126 -11.96 15.90 1.26
N PRO A 127 -11.67 15.12 2.31
CA PRO A 127 -11.18 13.76 2.15
C PRO A 127 -12.22 12.78 1.58
N PHE A 128 -13.51 13.11 1.61
CA PHE A 128 -14.58 12.23 1.10
C PHE A 128 -15.47 12.88 0.04
N ILE A 129 -15.94 12.05 -0.88
CA ILE A 129 -17.18 12.25 -1.64
C ILE A 129 -18.19 11.23 -1.13
N ILE A 130 -19.43 11.68 -0.91
CA ILE A 130 -20.55 10.82 -0.56
C ILE A 130 -21.58 10.92 -1.68
N VAL A 131 -22.05 9.79 -2.18
CA VAL A 131 -23.20 9.75 -3.09
C VAL A 131 -24.30 8.96 -2.40
N THR A 132 -25.54 9.46 -2.39
CA THR A 132 -26.64 8.72 -1.77
C THR A 132 -27.82 8.58 -2.72
N ASP A 133 -28.31 7.35 -2.91
CA ASP A 133 -29.67 7.13 -3.41
C ASP A 133 -30.60 7.08 -2.20
N VAL A 134 -31.39 8.15 -2.02
CA VAL A 134 -32.19 8.38 -0.81
C VAL A 134 -33.07 7.17 -0.51
N GLY A 135 -32.93 6.64 0.71
CA GLY A 135 -33.68 5.48 1.19
C GLY A 135 -33.17 4.12 0.68
N ARG A 136 -32.06 4.08 -0.05
CA ARG A 136 -31.52 2.84 -0.62
C ARG A 136 -30.06 2.60 -0.25
N ASN A 137 -29.17 3.53 -0.59
CA ASN A 137 -27.75 3.35 -0.32
C ASN A 137 -26.98 4.65 -0.07
N ILE A 138 -25.79 4.48 0.48
CA ILE A 138 -24.78 5.51 0.70
C ILE A 138 -23.46 4.97 0.15
N GLU A 139 -22.87 5.66 -0.82
CA GLU A 139 -21.60 5.32 -1.43
C GLU A 139 -20.51 6.25 -0.92
N LEU A 140 -19.39 5.69 -0.46
CA LEU A 140 -18.24 6.46 0.03
C LEU A 140 -17.09 6.38 -0.94
N TYR A 141 -16.49 7.52 -1.24
CA TYR A 141 -15.25 7.63 -2.00
C TYR A 141 -14.28 8.50 -1.23
N ALA A 142 -12.99 8.14 -1.21
CA ALA A 142 -11.98 8.83 -0.43
C ALA A 142 -10.77 9.25 -1.26
N GLU A 143 -10.18 10.39 -0.87
CA GLU A 143 -8.92 10.93 -1.36
C GLU A 143 -8.22 11.61 -0.16
N PHE A 144 -7.43 10.84 0.60
CA PHE A 144 -6.89 11.31 1.88
C PHE A 144 -5.72 12.31 1.75
N SER A 145 -5.10 12.45 0.57
CA SER A 145 -4.05 13.48 0.36
C SER A 145 -4.62 14.89 0.30
N ARG A 146 -5.93 15.02 0.03
CA ARG A 146 -6.66 16.28 -0.10
C ARG A 146 -6.08 17.18 -1.21
N SER A 147 -5.51 16.56 -2.24
CA SER A 147 -4.97 17.23 -3.42
C SER A 147 -6.04 17.48 -4.48
N GLY A 148 -7.18 16.78 -4.41
CA GLY A 148 -8.19 16.81 -5.48
C GLY A 148 -7.83 15.91 -6.65
N ALA A 149 -6.98 14.91 -6.38
CA ALA A 149 -6.77 13.76 -7.24
C ALA A 149 -8.05 12.89 -7.32
N THR A 150 -7.96 11.73 -7.96
CA THR A 150 -9.11 10.83 -8.13
C THR A 150 -9.61 10.29 -6.79
N TYR A 151 -10.90 10.47 -6.51
CA TYR A 151 -11.57 9.84 -5.37
C TYR A 151 -11.89 8.39 -5.70
N THR A 152 -11.40 7.45 -4.88
CA THR A 152 -11.59 6.02 -5.11
C THR A 152 -12.61 5.43 -4.14
N PRO A 153 -13.36 4.37 -4.52
CA PRO A 153 -14.27 3.65 -3.63
C PRO A 153 -13.65 3.34 -2.26
N PHE A 154 -14.31 3.71 -1.17
CA PHE A 154 -13.82 3.52 0.20
C PHE A 154 -14.76 2.65 1.06
N PRO A 155 -14.25 1.65 1.79
CA PRO A 155 -12.83 1.29 1.94
C PRO A 155 -12.29 0.49 0.75
N ASP A 156 -13.19 -0.11 -0.04
CA ASP A 156 -12.85 -0.90 -1.23
C ASP A 156 -14.05 -0.96 -2.18
N ILE A 157 -13.82 -1.42 -3.41
CA ILE A 157 -14.85 -1.46 -4.47
C ILE A 157 -16.05 -2.35 -4.15
N ARG A 158 -15.93 -3.35 -3.26
CA ARG A 158 -17.03 -4.25 -2.90
C ARG A 158 -17.89 -3.71 -1.78
N THR A 159 -17.30 -2.95 -0.86
CA THR A 159 -17.98 -2.51 0.37
C THR A 159 -18.18 -1.00 0.47
N HIS A 160 -17.80 -0.24 -0.57
CA HIS A 160 -18.04 1.21 -0.62
C HIS A 160 -19.52 1.59 -0.71
N ARG A 161 -20.36 0.70 -1.28
CA ARG A 161 -21.82 0.86 -1.33
C ARG A 161 -22.42 0.29 -0.05
N ILE A 162 -22.93 1.17 0.80
CA ILE A 162 -23.59 0.81 2.06
C ILE A 162 -25.09 0.78 1.78
N ALA A 163 -25.70 -0.41 1.76
CA ALA A 163 -27.16 -0.51 1.67
C ALA A 163 -27.79 0.03 2.96
N LEU A 164 -29.01 0.55 2.90
CA LEU A 164 -29.66 1.11 4.09
C LEU A 164 -29.80 0.07 5.22
N GLY A 165 -30.04 -1.19 4.86
CA GLY A 165 -30.08 -2.31 5.80
C GLY A 165 -28.76 -2.55 6.54
N ASP A 166 -27.62 -2.19 5.95
CA ASP A 166 -26.30 -2.33 6.58
C ASP A 166 -26.09 -1.36 7.75
N LEU A 167 -26.95 -0.35 7.91
CA LEU A 167 -26.92 0.52 9.09
C LEU A 167 -27.15 -0.25 10.40
N HIS A 168 -27.73 -1.45 10.37
CA HIS A 168 -27.82 -2.32 11.56
C HIS A 168 -26.44 -2.80 12.05
N LYS A 169 -25.39 -2.71 11.22
CA LYS A 169 -24.03 -3.12 11.59
C LYS A 169 -23.33 -1.97 12.35
N PRO A 170 -22.92 -2.16 13.62
CA PRO A 170 -22.31 -1.10 14.43
C PRO A 170 -21.07 -0.45 13.79
N HIS A 171 -20.24 -1.24 13.10
CA HIS A 171 -19.03 -0.74 12.45
C HIS A 171 -19.33 0.19 11.26
N ILE A 172 -20.47 0.03 10.59
CA ILE A 172 -20.91 0.91 9.50
C ILE A 172 -21.35 2.26 10.06
N GLN A 173 -22.15 2.27 11.12
CA GLN A 173 -22.53 3.50 11.81
C GLN A 173 -21.30 4.25 12.33
N GLN A 174 -20.35 3.53 12.92
CA GLN A 174 -19.10 4.12 13.39
C GLN A 174 -18.28 4.72 12.25
N ARG A 175 -18.20 4.04 11.10
CA ARG A 175 -17.51 4.57 9.90
C ARG A 175 -18.15 5.87 9.44
N LEU A 176 -19.48 5.91 9.27
CA LEU A 176 -20.21 7.12 8.88
C LEU A 176 -20.00 8.25 9.91
N ARG A 177 -20.05 7.94 11.21
CA ARG A 177 -19.74 8.93 12.25
C ARG A 177 -18.34 9.52 12.12
N GLN A 178 -17.33 8.70 11.80
CA GLN A 178 -15.97 9.19 11.60
C GLN A 178 -15.85 10.07 10.35
N VAL A 179 -16.57 9.77 9.26
CA VAL A 179 -16.61 10.66 8.07
C VAL A 179 -17.05 12.07 8.46
N TRP A 180 -18.03 12.22 9.36
CA TRP A 180 -18.45 13.52 9.86
C TRP A 180 -17.48 14.12 10.88
N ARG A 181 -17.05 13.36 11.91
CA ARG A 181 -16.35 13.91 13.08
C ARG A 181 -14.85 14.02 12.90
N ASN A 182 -14.20 13.01 12.34
CA ASN A 182 -12.75 12.94 12.18
C ASN A 182 -12.40 12.11 10.94
N PRO A 183 -12.68 12.62 9.73
CA PRO A 183 -12.57 11.83 8.50
C PRO A 183 -11.15 11.30 8.27
N LEU A 184 -10.13 12.04 8.68
CA LEU A 184 -8.73 11.62 8.55
C LEU A 184 -8.34 10.51 9.54
N SER A 185 -9.17 10.13 10.53
CA SER A 185 -8.91 8.90 11.30
C SER A 185 -9.25 7.63 10.52
N LEU A 186 -9.97 7.76 9.40
CA LEU A 186 -10.26 6.65 8.50
C LEU A 186 -9.16 6.44 7.45
N ASP A 187 -8.13 7.29 7.44
CA ASP A 187 -6.98 7.18 6.55
C ASP A 187 -6.17 5.92 6.90
N PRO A 188 -6.17 4.89 6.04
CA PRO A 188 -5.44 3.66 6.31
C PRO A 188 -3.94 3.88 6.48
N SER A 189 -3.38 4.92 5.85
CA SER A 189 -1.95 5.23 5.92
C SER A 189 -1.51 5.69 7.31
N ARG A 190 -2.41 6.32 8.08
CA ARG A 190 -2.12 6.75 9.45
C ARG A 190 -2.09 5.57 10.41
N GLU A 191 -3.02 4.64 10.25
CA GLU A 191 -3.05 3.43 11.07
C GLU A 191 -1.85 2.54 10.73
N ALA A 192 -1.55 2.36 9.44
CA ALA A 192 -0.33 1.71 8.97
C ALA A 192 0.94 2.30 9.60
N ALA A 193 1.08 3.63 9.59
CA ALA A 193 2.22 4.32 10.18
C ALA A 193 2.29 4.21 11.72
N ARG A 194 1.15 4.09 12.41
CA ARG A 194 1.11 3.85 13.86
C ARG A 194 1.56 2.42 14.17
N VAL A 195 0.92 1.43 13.57
CA VAL A 195 1.23 -0.01 13.76
C VAL A 195 2.69 -0.29 13.45
N THR A 196 3.18 0.24 12.32
CA THR A 196 4.59 0.16 11.92
C THR A 196 5.56 0.64 13.00
N ARG A 197 5.29 1.82 13.61
CA ARG A 197 6.17 2.38 14.64
C ARG A 197 6.19 1.51 15.89
N ASP A 198 5.01 1.06 16.32
CA ASP A 198 4.87 0.22 17.50
C ASP A 198 5.62 -1.11 17.33
N ILE A 199 5.55 -1.72 16.14
CA ILE A 199 6.30 -2.92 15.76
C ILE A 199 7.80 -2.65 15.74
N ALA A 200 8.25 -1.57 15.06
CA ALA A 200 9.65 -1.19 14.94
C ALA A 200 10.35 -1.13 16.31
N ASP A 201 9.68 -0.55 17.30
CA ASP A 201 10.19 -0.42 18.66
C ASP A 201 10.39 -1.77 19.35
N GLN A 202 9.50 -2.75 19.13
CA GLN A 202 9.67 -4.10 19.70
C GLN A 202 10.84 -4.84 19.02
N LEU A 203 10.91 -4.75 17.70
CA LEU A 203 11.94 -5.43 16.89
C LEU A 203 13.34 -4.90 17.19
N ALA A 204 13.49 -3.58 17.36
CA ALA A 204 14.78 -3.00 17.72
C ALA A 204 15.25 -3.42 19.11
N LYS A 205 14.35 -3.55 20.08
CA LYS A 205 14.67 -4.11 21.41
C LYS A 205 15.11 -5.56 21.31
N LEU A 206 14.45 -6.35 20.47
CA LEU A 206 14.79 -7.75 20.24
C LEU A 206 16.17 -7.89 19.58
N ALA A 207 16.41 -7.20 18.47
CA ALA A 207 17.69 -7.21 17.75
C ALA A 207 18.87 -6.88 18.68
N LYS A 208 18.75 -5.78 19.44
CA LYS A 208 19.77 -5.37 20.42
C LYS A 208 20.01 -6.44 21.49
N SER A 209 18.95 -7.11 21.95
CA SER A 209 19.07 -8.17 22.95
C SER A 209 19.76 -9.42 22.40
N LEU A 210 19.49 -9.79 21.15
CA LEU A 210 20.11 -10.95 20.49
C LEU A 210 21.60 -10.71 20.21
N GLU A 211 21.97 -9.54 19.73
CA GLU A 211 23.39 -9.17 19.53
C GLU A 211 24.15 -9.12 20.86
N ALA A 212 23.54 -8.56 21.91
CA ALA A 212 24.13 -8.56 23.26
C ALA A 212 24.31 -9.99 23.81
N SER A 213 23.56 -10.96 23.29
CA SER A 213 23.70 -12.38 23.60
C SER A 213 24.77 -13.09 22.74
N GLY A 214 25.46 -12.34 21.87
CA GLY A 214 26.58 -12.82 21.05
C GLY A 214 26.20 -13.34 19.66
N HIS A 215 24.94 -13.16 19.21
CA HIS A 215 24.55 -13.57 17.86
C HIS A 215 25.11 -12.62 16.79
N PRO A 216 25.66 -13.15 15.67
CA PRO A 216 26.09 -12.34 14.54
C PRO A 216 24.93 -11.51 13.97
N ALA A 217 25.22 -10.27 13.57
CA ALA A 217 24.19 -9.37 13.02
C ALA A 217 23.47 -9.95 11.78
N GLN A 218 24.18 -10.75 10.97
CA GLN A 218 23.59 -11.42 9.83
C GLN A 218 22.55 -12.49 10.24
N ASP A 219 22.89 -13.34 11.21
CA ASP A 219 21.98 -14.38 11.70
C ASP A 219 20.73 -13.76 12.35
N VAL A 220 20.91 -12.66 13.11
CA VAL A 220 19.80 -11.89 13.69
C VAL A 220 18.89 -11.33 12.59
N ALA A 221 19.48 -10.80 11.51
CA ALA A 221 18.74 -10.29 10.36
C ALA A 221 17.85 -11.36 9.73
N ASP A 222 18.45 -12.50 9.41
CA ASP A 222 17.77 -13.59 8.71
C ASP A 222 16.67 -14.20 9.58
N PHE A 223 16.93 -14.38 10.88
CA PHE A 223 15.94 -14.80 11.86
C PHE A 223 14.76 -13.84 11.94
N MET A 224 15.03 -12.53 12.08
CA MET A 224 13.98 -11.51 12.15
C MET A 224 13.16 -11.49 10.87
N MET A 225 13.79 -11.56 9.70
CA MET A 225 13.08 -11.56 8.41
C MET A 225 12.09 -12.71 8.30
N ARG A 226 12.49 -13.93 8.71
CA ARG A 226 11.59 -15.10 8.73
C ARG A 226 10.45 -14.92 9.72
N ALA A 227 10.75 -14.46 10.94
CA ALA A 227 9.72 -14.27 11.96
C ALA A 227 8.69 -13.21 11.56
N LEU A 228 9.14 -12.10 10.97
CA LEU A 228 8.27 -11.05 10.44
C LEU A 228 7.38 -11.56 9.31
N PHE A 229 7.94 -12.32 8.39
CA PHE A 229 7.16 -12.95 7.33
C PHE A 229 6.12 -13.92 7.91
N THR A 230 6.47 -14.70 8.93
CA THR A 230 5.51 -15.63 9.55
C THR A 230 4.34 -14.90 10.22
N MET A 231 4.58 -13.79 10.93
CA MET A 231 3.50 -12.94 11.49
C MET A 231 2.63 -12.34 10.39
N PHE A 232 3.27 -11.85 9.33
CA PHE A 232 2.55 -11.32 8.19
C PHE A 232 1.66 -12.39 7.53
N ALA A 233 2.20 -13.60 7.34
CA ALA A 233 1.51 -14.70 6.67
C ALA A 233 0.26 -15.18 7.42
N GLU A 234 0.23 -15.19 8.75
CA GLU A 234 -0.99 -15.52 9.50
C GLU A 234 -2.09 -14.46 9.31
N ASP A 235 -1.75 -13.18 9.40
CA ASP A 235 -2.74 -12.10 9.36
C ASP A 235 -3.34 -11.88 7.97
N VAL A 236 -2.58 -12.14 6.90
CA VAL A 236 -3.13 -12.09 5.53
C VAL A 236 -3.80 -13.39 5.08
N GLY A 237 -3.84 -14.41 5.95
CA GLY A 237 -4.50 -15.69 5.69
C GLY A 237 -3.72 -16.67 4.82
N LEU A 238 -2.40 -16.49 4.70
CA LEU A 238 -1.49 -17.48 4.09
C LEU A 238 -1.18 -18.64 5.06
N LEU A 239 -1.25 -18.37 6.37
CA LEU A 239 -1.26 -19.35 7.44
C LEU A 239 -2.61 -19.32 8.18
N PRO A 240 -2.95 -20.36 8.96
CA PRO A 240 -4.10 -20.32 9.82
C PRO A 240 -4.04 -19.13 10.79
N ASP A 241 -5.19 -18.50 11.01
CA ASP A 241 -5.33 -17.30 11.82
C ASP A 241 -4.72 -17.49 13.22
N ARG A 242 -3.89 -16.54 13.64
CA ARG A 242 -3.15 -16.51 14.94
C ARG A 242 -2.25 -17.70 15.24
N SER A 243 -1.96 -18.56 14.28
CA SER A 243 -1.21 -19.80 14.49
C SER A 243 0.23 -19.58 15.00
N PHE A 244 0.93 -18.57 14.49
CA PHE A 244 2.26 -18.20 14.94
C PHE A 244 2.22 -17.38 16.24
N THR A 245 1.28 -16.45 16.34
CA THR A 245 1.04 -15.68 17.56
C THR A 245 0.80 -16.58 18.78
N ASP A 246 -0.05 -17.60 18.65
CA ASP A 246 -0.38 -18.53 19.73
C ASP A 246 0.77 -19.50 20.01
N LEU A 247 1.57 -19.87 19.01
CA LEU A 247 2.82 -20.62 19.20
C LEU A 247 3.81 -19.82 20.07
N LEU A 248 4.04 -18.54 19.75
CA LEU A 248 4.90 -17.66 20.54
C LEU A 248 4.40 -17.47 21.96
N GLN A 249 3.08 -17.37 22.15
CA GLN A 249 2.46 -17.28 23.47
C GLN A 249 2.82 -18.50 24.34
N ARG A 250 2.68 -19.71 23.79
CA ARG A 250 3.00 -20.95 24.52
C ARG A 250 4.49 -21.06 24.82
N LEU A 251 5.35 -20.73 23.86
CA LEU A 251 6.80 -20.87 23.96
C LEU A 251 7.44 -19.96 25.01
N GLN A 252 6.78 -18.88 25.43
CA GLN A 252 7.25 -18.05 26.55
C GLN A 252 7.41 -18.86 27.86
N SER A 253 6.58 -19.89 28.06
CA SER A 253 6.65 -20.77 29.22
C SER A 253 7.65 -21.92 29.05
N THR A 254 8.06 -22.20 27.82
CA THR A 254 8.98 -23.29 27.46
C THR A 254 10.06 -22.85 26.46
N PRO A 255 10.95 -21.89 26.80
CA PRO A 255 11.92 -21.34 25.85
C PRO A 255 12.87 -22.38 25.23
N ALA A 256 13.14 -23.48 25.95
CA ALA A 256 13.96 -24.58 25.44
C ALA A 256 13.40 -25.26 24.17
N ASN A 257 12.08 -25.18 23.96
CA ASN A 257 11.42 -25.74 22.78
C ASN A 257 11.37 -24.77 21.60
N PHE A 258 11.82 -23.52 21.77
CA PHE A 258 11.65 -22.46 20.79
C PHE A 258 12.30 -22.81 19.44
N VAL A 259 13.59 -23.15 19.45
CA VAL A 259 14.35 -23.51 18.25
C VAL A 259 13.70 -24.68 17.50
N PRO A 260 13.55 -25.89 18.10
CA PRO A 260 13.03 -27.03 17.33
C PRO A 260 11.60 -26.81 16.81
N MET A 261 10.75 -26.04 17.50
CA MET A 261 9.40 -25.76 17.02
C MET A 261 9.40 -24.79 15.83
N LEU A 262 10.22 -23.72 15.86
CA LEU A 262 10.29 -22.77 14.75
C LEU A 262 10.98 -23.38 13.52
N GLU A 263 12.08 -24.13 13.71
CA GLU A 263 12.78 -24.77 12.59
C GLU A 263 11.86 -25.78 11.88
N ASN A 264 11.03 -26.52 12.63
CA ASN A 264 10.04 -27.42 12.04
C ASN A 264 8.94 -26.68 11.29
N LEU A 265 8.37 -25.61 11.88
CA LEU A 265 7.38 -24.78 11.22
C LEU A 265 7.92 -24.19 9.90
N TRP A 266 9.10 -23.58 9.93
CA TRP A 266 9.73 -23.01 8.74
C TRP A 266 10.12 -24.07 7.72
N GLY A 267 10.49 -25.28 8.17
CA GLY A 267 10.68 -26.43 7.29
C GLY A 267 9.38 -26.84 6.57
N SER A 268 8.26 -26.89 7.29
CA SER A 268 6.94 -27.11 6.69
C SER A 268 6.54 -25.98 5.74
N MET A 269 6.80 -24.72 6.09
CA MET A 269 6.55 -23.59 5.19
C MET A 269 7.39 -23.67 3.92
N ASN A 270 8.66 -24.09 3.99
CA ASN A 270 9.51 -24.25 2.81
C ASN A 270 9.01 -25.34 1.85
N SER A 271 8.63 -26.51 2.39
CA SER A 271 8.25 -27.68 1.59
C SER A 271 6.76 -27.71 1.20
N GLY A 272 5.90 -27.03 1.97
CA GLY A 272 4.45 -27.20 1.93
C GLY A 272 3.98 -28.53 2.55
N GLY A 273 2.66 -28.68 2.70
CA GLY A 273 2.02 -29.88 3.24
C GLY A 273 1.73 -29.80 4.74
N PHE A 274 1.53 -30.94 5.39
CA PHE A 274 1.09 -30.97 6.79
C PHE A 274 2.18 -30.45 7.75
N SER A 275 1.85 -29.42 8.53
CA SER A 275 2.68 -28.92 9.62
C SER A 275 2.26 -29.55 10.95
N PRO A 276 3.12 -30.34 11.61
CA PRO A 276 2.85 -30.87 12.94
C PRO A 276 2.72 -29.79 14.03
N ILE A 277 3.32 -28.62 13.81
CA ILE A 277 3.29 -27.50 14.77
C ILE A 277 1.94 -26.80 14.75
N LEU A 278 1.34 -26.68 13.56
CA LEU A 278 0.04 -26.03 13.37
C LEU A 278 -1.13 -27.00 13.28
N GLU A 279 -0.86 -28.30 13.20
CA GLU A 279 -1.83 -29.39 12.98
C GLU A 279 -2.73 -29.15 11.75
N ARG A 280 -2.14 -28.55 10.71
CA ARG A 280 -2.82 -28.11 9.48
C ARG A 280 -1.87 -28.21 8.29
N ASP A 281 -2.43 -28.31 7.09
CA ASP A 281 -1.66 -28.13 5.87
C ASP A 281 -1.26 -26.65 5.71
N VAL A 282 0.02 -26.43 5.43
CA VAL A 282 0.59 -25.13 5.09
C VAL A 282 0.95 -25.10 3.62
N LEU A 283 0.85 -23.91 3.02
CA LEU A 283 1.24 -23.70 1.63
C LEU A 283 2.78 -23.85 1.47
N CYS A 284 3.23 -24.17 0.27
CA CYS A 284 4.65 -24.18 -0.08
C CYS A 284 5.14 -22.74 -0.34
N PHE A 285 5.87 -22.15 0.61
CA PHE A 285 6.56 -20.87 0.51
C PHE A 285 8.00 -21.12 0.02
N ASN A 286 8.20 -21.33 -1.28
CA ASN A 286 9.55 -21.39 -1.87
C ASN A 286 10.07 -19.97 -2.16
N GLY A 287 10.99 -19.72 -3.10
CA GLY A 287 11.66 -18.41 -3.19
C GLY A 287 12.71 -18.20 -2.09
N GLY A 288 13.19 -19.31 -1.50
CA GLY A 288 14.40 -19.43 -0.68
C GLY A 288 14.51 -18.66 0.66
N LEU A 289 13.50 -17.91 1.12
CA LEU A 289 13.50 -17.29 2.46
C LEU A 289 13.61 -18.36 3.57
N PHE A 290 12.91 -19.48 3.38
CA PHE A 290 12.87 -20.62 4.30
C PHE A 290 13.79 -21.78 3.90
N ALA A 291 14.62 -21.61 2.85
CA ALA A 291 15.56 -22.66 2.41
C ALA A 291 16.59 -23.01 3.50
N HIS A 292 16.99 -22.00 4.29
CA HIS A 292 17.72 -22.18 5.53
C HIS A 292 16.79 -21.85 6.68
N ASN A 293 16.30 -22.85 7.40
CA ASN A 293 15.28 -22.68 8.44
C ASN A 293 15.87 -22.51 9.85
N GLN A 294 17.12 -22.07 9.98
CA GLN A 294 17.79 -21.93 11.28
C GLN A 294 17.10 -20.89 12.16
N ALA A 295 16.76 -21.29 13.39
CA ALA A 295 16.22 -20.40 14.41
C ALA A 295 17.27 -20.05 15.48
N LEU A 296 17.17 -18.84 16.05
CA LEU A 296 18.03 -18.43 17.16
C LEU A 296 17.44 -18.90 18.49
N PRO A 297 18.26 -19.31 19.47
CA PRO A 297 17.80 -19.57 20.83
C PRO A 297 17.38 -18.27 21.51
N LEU A 298 16.10 -18.16 21.86
CA LEU A 298 15.56 -16.99 22.55
C LEU A 298 15.24 -17.33 24.02
N ASN A 299 15.54 -16.39 24.92
CA ASN A 299 15.06 -16.46 26.30
C ASN A 299 13.59 -16.00 26.40
N ARG A 300 12.98 -16.18 27.57
CA ARG A 300 11.57 -15.80 27.83
C ARG A 300 11.24 -14.36 27.45
N ASP A 301 12.12 -13.41 27.79
CA ASP A 301 11.86 -11.99 27.55
C ASP A 301 11.96 -11.65 26.06
N GLN A 302 12.90 -12.26 25.34
CA GLN A 302 13.04 -12.13 23.89
C GLN A 302 11.83 -12.72 23.15
N ILE A 303 11.34 -13.89 23.56
CA ILE A 303 10.08 -14.46 23.02
C ILE A 303 8.92 -13.52 23.31
N GLY A 304 8.88 -12.91 24.50
CA GLY A 304 7.87 -11.93 24.88
C GLY A 304 7.87 -10.67 23.99
N LEU A 305 9.03 -10.19 23.55
CA LEU A 305 9.14 -9.08 22.57
C LEU A 305 8.59 -9.50 21.20
N LEU A 306 8.93 -10.71 20.74
CA LEU A 306 8.45 -11.24 19.47
C LEU A 306 6.93 -11.46 19.49
N TYR A 307 6.40 -11.99 20.60
CA TYR A 307 4.95 -12.14 20.82
C TYR A 307 4.21 -10.79 20.80
N LYS A 308 4.77 -9.75 21.43
CA LYS A 308 4.17 -8.40 21.39
C LYS A 308 4.11 -7.84 19.97
N ALA A 309 5.12 -8.10 19.14
CA ALA A 309 5.09 -7.72 17.73
C ALA A 309 4.04 -8.52 16.95
N ALA A 310 3.85 -9.81 17.27
CA ALA A 310 2.84 -10.66 16.64
C ALA A 310 1.39 -10.26 16.99
N LEU A 311 1.16 -9.56 18.11
CA LEU A 311 -0.17 -9.05 18.46
C LEU A 311 -0.64 -7.85 17.62
N ALA A 312 0.26 -7.23 16.85
CA ALA A 312 -0.11 -6.16 15.94
C ALA A 312 -0.90 -6.72 14.74
N ASP A 313 -1.72 -5.89 14.12
CA ASP A 313 -2.43 -6.26 12.89
C ASP A 313 -1.54 -5.97 11.67
N TRP A 314 -0.90 -7.02 11.16
CA TRP A 314 0.04 -6.96 10.04
C TRP A 314 -0.66 -6.71 8.69
N THR A 315 -2.00 -6.72 8.63
CA THR A 315 -2.73 -6.31 7.41
C THR A 315 -2.56 -4.83 7.09
N TYR A 316 -2.27 -3.99 8.11
CA TYR A 316 -1.96 -2.57 7.94
C TYR A 316 -0.49 -2.29 7.69
N VAL A 317 0.39 -3.28 7.79
CA VAL A 317 1.84 -3.08 7.61
C VAL A 317 2.16 -3.16 6.12
N GLU A 318 2.66 -2.06 5.56
CA GLU A 318 3.14 -2.05 4.17
C GLU A 318 4.39 -2.94 4.07
N PRO A 319 4.42 -3.96 3.20
CA PRO A 319 5.53 -4.91 3.13
C PRO A 319 6.88 -4.23 2.90
N ALA A 320 6.91 -3.14 2.12
CA ALA A 320 8.12 -2.37 1.86
C ALA A 320 8.84 -1.88 3.13
N ILE A 321 8.14 -1.80 4.26
CA ILE A 321 8.72 -1.46 5.55
C ILE A 321 9.75 -2.48 6.04
N PHE A 322 9.63 -3.76 5.65
CA PHE A 322 10.48 -4.84 6.17
C PHE A 322 11.96 -4.51 6.02
N GLY A 323 12.36 -3.93 4.88
CA GLY A 323 13.74 -3.50 4.64
C GLY A 323 14.20 -2.46 5.63
N THR A 324 13.45 -1.37 5.74
CA THR A 324 13.81 -0.26 6.65
C THR A 324 13.75 -0.65 8.12
N LEU A 325 12.83 -1.54 8.53
CA LEU A 325 12.74 -2.03 9.90
C LEU A 325 13.95 -2.89 10.24
N LEU A 326 14.32 -3.80 9.34
CA LEU A 326 15.42 -4.74 9.57
C LEU A 326 16.77 -4.03 9.51
N GLU A 327 17.02 -3.22 8.47
CA GLU A 327 18.28 -2.47 8.31
C GLU A 327 18.56 -1.56 9.50
N ARG A 328 17.54 -0.85 10.00
CA ARG A 328 17.69 0.05 11.14
C ARG A 328 17.71 -0.65 12.49
N ALA A 329 17.03 -1.78 12.63
CA ALA A 329 17.15 -2.59 13.84
C ALA A 329 18.58 -3.14 13.99
N LEU A 330 19.23 -3.44 12.87
CA LEU A 330 20.56 -4.05 12.83
C LEU A 330 21.70 -3.04 12.80
N ASP A 331 21.53 -1.83 12.26
CA ASP A 331 22.58 -0.79 12.30
C ASP A 331 22.56 -0.03 13.65
N PRO A 332 23.58 -0.19 14.52
CA PRO A 332 23.65 0.51 15.80
C PRO A 332 23.50 2.03 15.71
N ARG A 333 23.89 2.63 14.58
CA ARG A 333 23.89 4.08 14.33
C ARG A 333 22.51 4.58 13.91
N GLU A 334 21.74 3.76 13.20
CA GLU A 334 20.41 4.11 12.71
C GLU A 334 19.27 3.67 13.64
N ARG A 335 19.55 2.88 14.68
CA ARG A 335 18.58 2.44 15.70
C ARG A 335 17.77 3.56 16.35
N HIS A 336 18.33 4.76 16.48
CA HIS A 336 17.61 5.91 17.09
C HIS A 336 16.72 6.67 16.09
N LYS A 337 16.80 6.36 14.80
CA LYS A 337 16.04 7.02 13.71
C LYS A 337 14.86 6.16 13.21
N LEU A 338 14.50 5.12 13.95
CA LEU A 338 13.37 4.23 13.64
C LEU A 338 12.08 5.06 13.49
N GLY A 339 11.49 5.02 12.29
CA GLY A 339 10.26 5.76 11.95
C GLY A 339 10.42 7.14 11.29
N ALA A 340 11.63 7.72 11.17
CA ALA A 340 11.79 9.10 10.69
C ALA A 340 12.12 9.26 9.19
N HIS A 341 12.65 8.23 8.52
CA HIS A 341 13.04 8.29 7.10
C HIS A 341 12.64 7.03 6.32
N TYR A 342 11.44 6.49 6.54
CA TYR A 342 10.79 5.71 5.49
C TYR A 342 10.52 6.66 4.32
N THR A 343 10.82 6.32 3.06
CA THR A 343 10.29 7.10 1.93
C THR A 343 8.79 6.98 2.01
N PRO A 344 8.07 8.00 2.49
CA PRO A 344 6.65 7.86 2.75
C PRO A 344 5.97 7.47 1.45
N ARG A 345 4.96 6.61 1.52
CA ARG A 345 4.18 6.20 0.35
C ARG A 345 3.81 7.40 -0.54
N ALA A 346 3.41 8.51 0.06
CA ALA A 346 3.11 9.75 -0.65
C ALA A 346 4.27 10.29 -1.50
N TYR A 347 5.53 10.16 -1.07
CA TYR A 347 6.70 10.53 -1.88
C TYR A 347 6.93 9.55 -3.04
N VAL A 348 6.73 8.25 -2.82
CA VAL A 348 6.80 7.24 -3.88
C VAL A 348 5.72 7.51 -4.93
N GLU A 349 4.49 7.74 -4.49
CA GLU A 349 3.34 8.03 -5.36
C GLU A 349 3.53 9.31 -6.18
N ARG A 350 4.21 10.33 -5.65
CA ARG A 350 4.55 11.55 -6.41
C ARG A 350 5.40 11.29 -7.66
N LEU A 351 6.07 10.15 -7.75
CA LEU A 351 6.82 9.72 -8.93
C LEU A 351 6.06 8.63 -9.69
N VAL A 352 5.59 7.59 -9.00
CA VAL A 352 4.89 6.45 -9.62
C VAL A 352 3.61 6.88 -10.35
N LEU A 353 2.81 7.78 -9.76
CA LEU A 353 1.56 8.22 -10.35
C LEU A 353 1.77 8.92 -11.70
N PRO A 354 2.53 10.03 -11.80
CA PRO A 354 2.72 10.71 -13.08
C PRO A 354 3.53 9.90 -14.09
N THR A 355 4.48 9.06 -13.65
CA THR A 355 5.34 8.29 -14.55
C THR A 355 4.65 7.09 -15.16
N VAL A 356 3.86 6.34 -14.39
CA VAL A 356 3.29 5.06 -14.82
C VAL A 356 1.76 5.11 -14.85
N ILE A 357 1.13 5.52 -13.75
CA ILE A 357 -0.31 5.31 -13.57
C ILE A 357 -1.14 6.31 -14.36
N GLU A 358 -0.80 7.59 -14.37
CA GLU A 358 -1.54 8.62 -15.11
C GLU A 358 -1.54 8.40 -16.63
N PRO A 359 -0.42 8.03 -17.30
CA PRO A 359 -0.44 7.59 -18.69
C PRO A 359 -1.41 6.43 -18.94
N LEU A 360 -1.29 5.34 -18.17
CA LEU A 360 -2.16 4.18 -18.30
C LEU A 360 -3.64 4.50 -18.03
N ARG A 361 -3.91 5.45 -17.12
CA ARG A 361 -5.26 5.94 -16.83
C ARG A 361 -5.86 6.71 -18.00
N ARG A 362 -5.06 7.52 -18.71
CA ARG A 362 -5.53 8.21 -19.93
C ARG A 362 -5.88 7.21 -21.01
N GLU A 363 -5.01 6.23 -21.26
CA GLU A 363 -5.29 5.15 -22.20
C GLU A 363 -6.56 4.37 -21.81
N TRP A 364 -6.72 4.09 -20.51
CA TRP A 364 -7.92 3.42 -20.02
C TRP A 364 -9.21 4.21 -20.28
N GLN A 365 -9.20 5.53 -20.09
CA GLN A 365 -10.36 6.39 -20.38
C GLN A 365 -10.75 6.34 -21.87
N GLU A 366 -9.77 6.31 -22.77
CA GLU A 366 -9.99 6.17 -24.21
C GLU A 366 -10.62 4.81 -24.54
N VAL A 367 -10.10 3.73 -23.95
CA VAL A 367 -10.64 2.37 -24.09
C VAL A 367 -12.07 2.27 -23.59
N GLN A 368 -12.39 2.87 -22.44
CA GLN A 368 -13.74 2.92 -21.90
C GLN A 368 -14.71 3.65 -22.84
N ALA A 369 -14.29 4.79 -23.39
CA ALA A 369 -15.09 5.54 -24.35
C ALA A 369 -15.35 4.74 -25.64
N ALA A 370 -14.33 4.05 -26.16
CA ALA A 370 -14.45 3.17 -27.32
C ALA A 370 -15.38 1.98 -27.05
N ALA A 371 -15.22 1.31 -25.91
CA ALA A 371 -16.07 0.18 -25.49
C ALA A 371 -17.55 0.60 -25.37
N LEU A 372 -17.82 1.76 -24.77
CA LEU A 372 -19.16 2.33 -24.67
C LEU A 372 -19.75 2.66 -26.05
N ALA A 373 -18.95 3.24 -26.94
CA ALA A 373 -19.38 3.51 -28.31
C ALA A 373 -19.76 2.22 -29.06
N TYR A 374 -18.99 1.14 -28.89
CA TYR A 374 -19.32 -0.17 -29.46
C TYR A 374 -20.59 -0.78 -28.85
N GLN A 375 -20.81 -0.64 -27.54
CA GLN A 375 -22.07 -1.06 -26.93
C GLN A 375 -23.28 -0.31 -27.51
N ASN A 376 -23.19 1.02 -27.63
CA ASN A 376 -24.27 1.84 -28.18
C ASN A 376 -24.57 1.50 -29.65
N GLN A 377 -23.59 1.00 -30.39
CA GLN A 377 -23.75 0.49 -31.77
C GLN A 377 -24.26 -0.97 -31.83
N GLY A 378 -24.55 -1.61 -30.70
CA GLY A 378 -24.96 -3.02 -30.66
C GLY A 378 -23.83 -4.01 -31.00
N LYS A 379 -22.57 -3.64 -30.77
CA LYS A 379 -21.36 -4.44 -31.06
C LYS A 379 -20.62 -4.89 -29.78
N PRO A 380 -21.24 -5.67 -28.88
CA PRO A 380 -20.65 -6.02 -27.59
C PRO A 380 -19.34 -6.81 -27.72
N LYS A 381 -19.18 -7.64 -28.76
CA LYS A 381 -17.93 -8.39 -29.01
C LYS A 381 -16.73 -7.47 -29.26
N LEU A 382 -16.93 -6.33 -29.93
CA LEU A 382 -15.86 -5.36 -30.15
C LEU A 382 -15.54 -4.59 -28.87
N ALA A 383 -16.55 -4.26 -28.06
CA ALA A 383 -16.34 -3.66 -26.74
C ALA A 383 -15.47 -4.56 -25.84
N VAL A 384 -15.78 -5.87 -25.78
CA VAL A 384 -15.00 -6.84 -25.02
C VAL A 384 -13.58 -6.99 -25.59
N ALA A 385 -13.42 -7.02 -26.91
CA ALA A 385 -12.12 -7.13 -27.55
C ALA A 385 -11.21 -5.93 -27.24
N GLU A 386 -11.77 -4.72 -27.23
CA GLU A 386 -11.08 -3.47 -26.91
C GLU A 386 -10.53 -3.51 -25.47
N VAL A 387 -11.41 -3.81 -24.50
CA VAL A 387 -11.04 -3.88 -23.08
C VAL A 387 -10.06 -5.04 -22.82
N SER A 388 -10.24 -6.18 -23.48
CA SER A 388 -9.32 -7.32 -23.40
C SER A 388 -7.94 -7.01 -23.96
N ALA A 389 -7.86 -6.19 -25.03
CA ALA A 389 -6.58 -5.78 -25.60
C ALA A 389 -5.80 -4.90 -24.62
N PHE A 390 -6.49 -3.96 -23.96
CA PHE A 390 -5.91 -3.14 -22.90
C PHE A 390 -5.44 -3.97 -21.70
N HIS A 391 -6.23 -4.96 -21.25
CA HIS A 391 -5.81 -5.87 -20.18
C HIS A 391 -4.53 -6.63 -20.52
N ARG A 392 -4.42 -7.16 -21.75
CA ARG A 392 -3.19 -7.82 -22.22
C ARG A 392 -2.01 -6.85 -22.28
N HIS A 393 -2.26 -5.60 -22.67
CA HIS A 393 -1.23 -4.56 -22.66
C HIS A 393 -0.68 -4.35 -21.25
N LEU A 394 -1.56 -4.18 -20.24
CA LEU A 394 -1.13 -4.03 -18.84
C LEU A 394 -0.29 -5.22 -18.34
N CYS A 395 -0.64 -6.44 -18.73
CA CYS A 395 0.07 -7.66 -18.32
C CYS A 395 1.38 -7.90 -19.09
N ALA A 396 1.69 -7.09 -20.10
CA ALA A 396 2.91 -7.17 -20.90
C ALA A 396 3.94 -6.09 -20.56
N LEU A 397 3.58 -5.10 -19.72
CA LEU A 397 4.48 -4.02 -19.32
C LEU A 397 5.61 -4.52 -18.44
N HIS A 398 6.80 -3.93 -18.59
CA HIS A 398 7.96 -4.14 -17.73
C HIS A 398 8.36 -2.85 -17.02
N ILE A 399 8.48 -2.93 -15.69
CA ILE A 399 8.83 -1.81 -14.82
C ILE A 399 10.22 -2.06 -14.22
N LEU A 400 11.14 -1.11 -14.31
CA LEU A 400 12.48 -1.20 -13.71
C LEU A 400 12.68 -0.15 -12.62
N ASP A 401 13.24 -0.59 -11.49
CA ASP A 401 13.88 0.28 -10.49
C ASP A 401 15.38 -0.08 -10.40
N PRO A 402 16.29 0.78 -10.92
CA PRO A 402 17.72 0.50 -10.97
C PRO A 402 18.44 0.70 -9.62
N ALA A 403 17.73 1.10 -8.57
CA ALA A 403 18.25 1.21 -7.21
C ALA A 403 17.14 0.85 -6.22
N CYS A 404 16.63 -0.37 -6.33
CA CYS A 404 15.32 -0.71 -5.78
C CYS A 404 15.28 -0.79 -4.26
N GLY A 405 16.43 -0.92 -3.58
CA GLY A 405 16.47 -1.10 -2.13
C GLY A 405 15.59 -2.28 -1.73
N SER A 406 14.69 -2.04 -0.77
CA SER A 406 13.69 -3.01 -0.31
C SER A 406 12.44 -3.13 -1.20
N GLY A 407 12.46 -2.55 -2.40
CA GLY A 407 11.41 -2.74 -3.42
C GLY A 407 10.20 -1.82 -3.30
N ASN A 408 10.28 -0.70 -2.57
CA ASN A 408 9.11 0.14 -2.29
C ASN A 408 8.46 0.73 -3.56
N PHE A 409 9.25 1.29 -4.49
CA PHE A 409 8.71 1.83 -5.74
C PHE A 409 8.07 0.75 -6.60
N LEU A 410 8.71 -0.42 -6.70
CA LEU A 410 8.17 -1.56 -7.43
C LEU A 410 6.84 -2.05 -6.83
N TYR A 411 6.77 -2.18 -5.51
CA TYR A 411 5.56 -2.56 -4.78
C TYR A 411 4.41 -1.57 -4.98
N VAL A 412 4.65 -0.27 -4.77
CA VAL A 412 3.61 0.76 -4.95
C VAL A 412 3.14 0.79 -6.40
N THR A 413 4.05 0.60 -7.36
CA THR A 413 3.67 0.51 -8.78
C THR A 413 2.81 -0.73 -9.05
N LEU A 414 3.19 -1.91 -8.55
CA LEU A 414 2.41 -3.14 -8.64
C LEU A 414 1.00 -2.95 -8.07
N GLU A 415 0.87 -2.35 -6.89
CA GLU A 415 -0.42 -2.14 -6.24
C GLU A 415 -1.34 -1.23 -7.07
N HIS A 416 -0.84 -0.11 -7.59
CA HIS A 416 -1.64 0.79 -8.41
C HIS A 416 -2.01 0.18 -9.76
N MET A 417 -1.09 -0.58 -10.37
CA MET A 417 -1.38 -1.35 -11.59
C MET A 417 -2.45 -2.41 -11.34
N LYS A 418 -2.40 -3.12 -10.20
CA LYS A 418 -3.42 -4.09 -9.78
C LYS A 418 -4.78 -3.46 -9.52
N ARG A 419 -4.83 -2.26 -8.93
CA ARG A 419 -6.07 -1.48 -8.79
C ARG A 419 -6.69 -1.17 -10.16
N LEU A 420 -5.87 -0.71 -11.11
CA LEU A 420 -6.33 -0.46 -12.48
C LEU A 420 -6.80 -1.75 -13.16
N GLU A 421 -6.08 -2.86 -13.02
CA GLU A 421 -6.51 -4.17 -13.52
C GLU A 421 -7.88 -4.57 -12.95
N GLY A 422 -8.13 -4.35 -11.66
CA GLY A 422 -9.42 -4.62 -11.04
C GLY A 422 -10.59 -3.88 -11.70
N GLU A 423 -10.38 -2.62 -12.11
CA GLU A 423 -11.38 -1.83 -12.85
C GLU A 423 -11.62 -2.39 -14.25
N VAL A 424 -10.55 -2.77 -14.95
CA VAL A 424 -10.61 -3.38 -16.28
C VAL A 424 -11.40 -4.69 -16.24
N LEU A 425 -11.08 -5.56 -15.28
CA LEU A 425 -11.77 -6.84 -15.07
C LEU A 425 -13.24 -6.63 -14.66
N SER A 426 -13.55 -5.60 -13.87
CA SER A 426 -14.92 -5.26 -13.54
C SER A 426 -15.72 -4.89 -14.79
N LEU A 427 -15.16 -4.05 -15.66
CA LEU A 427 -15.84 -3.68 -16.91
C LEU A 427 -16.04 -4.89 -17.82
N LEU A 428 -15.05 -5.78 -17.94
CA LEU A 428 -15.20 -7.02 -18.74
C LEU A 428 -16.37 -7.89 -18.26
N ARG A 429 -16.54 -8.02 -16.94
CA ARG A 429 -17.67 -8.74 -16.34
C ARG A 429 -19.00 -8.05 -16.67
N ASP A 430 -19.06 -6.73 -16.57
CA ASP A 430 -20.28 -5.95 -16.89
C ASP A 430 -20.64 -6.01 -18.38
N LEU A 431 -19.65 -6.19 -19.26
CA LEU A 431 -19.83 -6.42 -20.69
C LEU A 431 -20.31 -7.84 -21.04
N GLY A 432 -20.42 -8.73 -20.04
CA GLY A 432 -20.99 -10.07 -20.19
C GLY A 432 -19.98 -11.19 -20.44
N GLU A 433 -18.69 -11.02 -20.14
CA GLU A 433 -17.79 -12.17 -20.00
C GLU A 433 -18.13 -12.94 -18.71
N SER A 434 -18.63 -14.17 -18.88
CA SER A 434 -18.88 -15.09 -17.77
C SER A 434 -17.57 -15.52 -17.09
N GLN A 435 -17.66 -15.69 -15.77
CA GLN A 435 -16.56 -16.01 -14.85
C GLN A 435 -15.73 -17.24 -15.28
N GLU A 436 -16.36 -18.24 -15.90
CA GLU A 436 -15.70 -19.46 -16.41
C GLU A 436 -14.76 -19.20 -17.61
N LEU A 437 -14.96 -18.14 -18.40
CA LEU A 437 -14.07 -17.77 -19.51
C LEU A 437 -12.88 -16.90 -19.05
N LEU A 438 -13.02 -16.20 -17.92
CA LEU A 438 -11.97 -15.42 -17.27
C LEU A 438 -10.99 -16.33 -16.51
N GLU A 439 -11.47 -17.40 -15.87
CA GLU A 439 -10.62 -18.43 -15.25
C GLU A 439 -9.73 -19.18 -16.26
N LEU A 440 -10.16 -19.26 -17.53
CA LEU A 440 -9.40 -19.84 -18.64
C LEU A 440 -8.43 -18.85 -19.32
N LYS A 441 -8.54 -17.55 -19.06
CA LYS A 441 -7.58 -16.51 -19.51
C LYS A 441 -6.64 -16.16 -18.37
N SER A 442 -5.69 -17.05 -18.11
CA SER A 442 -4.66 -17.04 -17.04
C SER A 442 -3.64 -15.88 -17.07
N ILE A 443 -3.98 -14.74 -17.67
CA ILE A 443 -3.10 -13.59 -17.81
C ILE A 443 -3.52 -12.55 -16.78
N THR A 444 -2.62 -12.21 -15.86
CA THR A 444 -2.83 -11.15 -14.87
C THR A 444 -1.53 -10.39 -14.67
N ILE A 445 -1.61 -9.20 -14.06
CA ILE A 445 -0.42 -8.48 -13.65
C ILE A 445 0.34 -9.33 -12.62
N ASP A 446 1.64 -9.51 -12.80
CA ASP A 446 2.41 -10.51 -12.06
C ASP A 446 3.76 -9.92 -11.60
N PRO A 447 4.31 -10.33 -10.43
CA PRO A 447 5.61 -9.85 -9.96
C PRO A 447 6.74 -9.97 -10.99
N LYS A 448 6.69 -10.93 -11.91
CA LYS A 448 7.69 -11.11 -12.99
C LYS A 448 7.84 -9.88 -13.91
N GLN A 449 6.87 -8.96 -13.92
CA GLN A 449 6.90 -7.72 -14.69
C GLN A 449 7.77 -6.63 -14.06
N PHE A 450 8.16 -6.80 -12.78
CA PHE A 450 8.85 -5.80 -11.98
C PHE A 450 10.30 -6.20 -11.79
N PHE A 451 11.22 -5.38 -12.30
CA PHE A 451 12.66 -5.61 -12.28
C PHE A 451 13.34 -4.66 -11.30
N GLY A 452 14.31 -5.16 -10.56
CA GLY A 452 15.07 -4.38 -9.58
C GLY A 452 16.56 -4.67 -9.67
N LEU A 453 17.39 -3.63 -9.52
CA LEU A 453 18.83 -3.77 -9.32
C LEU A 453 19.19 -3.23 -7.93
N GLU A 454 19.94 -4.01 -7.16
CA GLU A 454 20.32 -3.64 -5.80
C GLU A 454 21.68 -4.23 -5.40
N ILE A 455 22.57 -3.42 -4.83
CA ILE A 455 23.93 -3.84 -4.44
C ILE A 455 23.93 -4.59 -3.11
N ASN A 456 23.04 -4.24 -2.18
CA ASN A 456 22.90 -4.88 -0.88
C ASN A 456 22.09 -6.19 -1.02
N PRO A 457 22.72 -7.37 -0.83
CA PRO A 457 22.04 -8.66 -1.02
C PRO A 457 20.82 -8.84 -0.11
N ARG A 458 20.82 -8.22 1.08
CA ARG A 458 19.68 -8.27 2.00
C ARG A 458 18.50 -7.46 1.48
N ALA A 459 18.75 -6.25 0.99
CA ALA A 459 17.71 -5.39 0.44
C ALA A 459 17.08 -6.01 -0.81
N ALA A 460 17.90 -6.57 -1.70
CA ALA A 460 17.46 -7.31 -2.89
C ALA A 460 16.50 -8.46 -2.52
N ARG A 461 16.87 -9.26 -1.51
CA ARG A 461 16.00 -10.35 -1.03
C ARG A 461 14.68 -9.86 -0.47
N ILE A 462 14.71 -8.75 0.26
CA ILE A 462 13.49 -8.14 0.82
C ILE A 462 12.58 -7.63 -0.31
N ALA A 463 13.14 -6.99 -1.34
CA ALA A 463 12.37 -6.48 -2.47
C ALA A 463 11.56 -7.59 -3.17
N GLU A 464 12.16 -8.77 -3.36
CA GLU A 464 11.49 -9.94 -3.93
C GLU A 464 10.29 -10.38 -3.09
N ILE A 465 10.49 -10.51 -1.77
CA ILE A 465 9.44 -10.90 -0.81
C ILE A 465 8.31 -9.87 -0.80
N VAL A 466 8.66 -8.58 -0.80
CA VAL A 466 7.71 -7.46 -0.77
C VAL A 466 6.77 -7.47 -1.98
N LEU A 467 7.30 -7.74 -3.18
CA LEU A 467 6.49 -7.85 -4.39
C LEU A 467 5.50 -9.02 -4.33
N TRP A 468 5.97 -10.18 -3.90
CA TRP A 468 5.12 -11.36 -3.73
C TRP A 468 4.01 -11.14 -2.73
N ILE A 469 4.36 -10.59 -1.58
CA ILE A 469 3.38 -10.27 -0.55
C ILE A 469 2.30 -9.33 -1.12
N GLY A 470 2.70 -8.27 -1.81
CA GLY A 470 1.76 -7.33 -2.42
C GLY A 470 0.82 -8.00 -3.42
N TYR A 471 1.37 -8.87 -4.27
CA TYR A 471 0.60 -9.66 -5.21
C TYR A 471 -0.41 -10.58 -4.51
N LEU A 472 0.01 -11.30 -3.46
CA LEU A 472 -0.83 -12.25 -2.73
C LEU A 472 -1.97 -11.55 -1.98
N GLN A 473 -1.69 -10.42 -1.33
CA GLN A 473 -2.73 -9.59 -0.71
C GLN A 473 -3.80 -9.20 -1.74
N TRP A 474 -3.39 -8.84 -2.95
CA TRP A 474 -4.32 -8.51 -4.02
C TRP A 474 -5.09 -9.72 -4.55
N HIS A 475 -4.42 -10.87 -4.68
CA HIS A 475 -5.03 -12.13 -5.07
C HIS A 475 -6.18 -12.50 -4.12
N TYR A 476 -5.97 -12.45 -2.81
CA TYR A 476 -7.02 -12.75 -1.81
C TYR A 476 -8.14 -11.71 -1.81
N ARG A 477 -7.82 -10.42 -2.00
CA ARG A 477 -8.84 -9.37 -2.16
C ARG A 477 -9.74 -9.61 -3.38
N THR A 478 -9.19 -10.16 -4.45
CA THR A 478 -9.88 -10.33 -5.74
C THR A 478 -10.58 -11.69 -5.87
N HIS A 479 -9.95 -12.78 -5.44
CA HIS A 479 -10.46 -14.15 -5.61
C HIS A 479 -11.05 -14.75 -4.32
N GLY A 480 -11.01 -14.02 -3.21
CA GLY A 480 -11.38 -14.57 -1.90
C GLY A 480 -10.34 -15.59 -1.45
N ARG A 481 -10.73 -16.58 -0.62
CA ARG A 481 -9.83 -17.60 -0.04
C ARG A 481 -9.45 -18.74 -0.99
N VAL A 482 -9.30 -18.45 -2.29
CA VAL A 482 -8.79 -19.42 -3.27
C VAL A 482 -7.27 -19.46 -3.16
N ASN A 483 -6.71 -20.65 -2.96
CA ASN A 483 -5.27 -20.80 -2.83
C ASN A 483 -4.53 -20.29 -4.07
N PRO A 484 -3.46 -19.51 -3.91
CA PRO A 484 -2.60 -19.10 -5.02
C PRO A 484 -1.86 -20.32 -5.60
N PRO A 485 -1.31 -20.20 -6.83
CA PRO A 485 -0.43 -21.23 -7.39
C PRO A 485 0.75 -21.50 -6.43
N GLN A 486 1.14 -22.78 -6.31
CA GLN A 486 2.28 -23.19 -5.52
C GLN A 486 3.51 -23.46 -6.40
N PRO A 487 4.72 -23.03 -6.00
CA PRO A 487 5.01 -22.37 -4.71
C PRO A 487 4.50 -20.93 -4.66
N VAL A 488 4.07 -20.52 -3.46
CA VAL A 488 3.45 -19.21 -3.14
C VAL A 488 4.41 -18.06 -3.42
N LEU A 489 5.68 -18.32 -3.19
CA LEU A 489 6.80 -17.44 -3.47
C LEU A 489 7.64 -18.16 -4.53
N GLN A 490 7.81 -17.56 -5.71
CA GLN A 490 8.66 -18.10 -6.78
C GLN A 490 9.83 -17.17 -7.01
N ASP A 491 11.02 -17.73 -7.20
CA ASP A 491 12.19 -16.96 -7.56
C ASP A 491 12.17 -16.69 -9.07
N PHE A 492 11.72 -15.50 -9.46
CA PHE A 492 11.68 -15.07 -10.86
C PHE A 492 13.02 -14.53 -11.35
N HIS A 493 14.01 -14.38 -10.47
CA HIS A 493 15.30 -13.74 -10.77
C HIS A 493 15.17 -12.34 -11.40
N ASN A 494 14.07 -11.64 -11.10
CA ASN A 494 13.76 -10.30 -11.59
C ASN A 494 14.37 -9.20 -10.70
N ILE A 495 14.75 -9.53 -9.46
CA ILE A 495 15.56 -8.67 -8.59
C ILE A 495 17.01 -9.17 -8.62
N GLU A 496 17.91 -8.39 -9.20
CA GLU A 496 19.31 -8.78 -9.41
C GLU A 496 20.21 -8.10 -8.37
N ASN A 497 20.98 -8.90 -7.62
CA ASN A 497 21.96 -8.36 -6.68
C ASN A 497 23.25 -7.94 -7.40
N ARG A 498 23.28 -6.71 -7.94
CA ARG A 498 24.45 -6.14 -8.62
C ARG A 498 24.41 -4.62 -8.71
N ASP A 499 25.52 -4.04 -9.14
CA ASP A 499 25.65 -2.63 -9.42
C ASP A 499 24.92 -2.24 -10.72
N ALA A 500 24.13 -1.18 -10.66
CA ALA A 500 23.36 -0.67 -11.79
C ALA A 500 24.16 0.25 -12.71
N LEU A 501 25.33 0.73 -12.31
CA LEU A 501 26.17 1.62 -13.11
C LEU A 501 27.31 0.86 -13.78
N ILE A 502 27.98 -0.03 -13.05
CA ILE A 502 29.22 -0.68 -13.50
C ILE A 502 29.06 -2.20 -13.59
N ASP A 503 29.45 -2.75 -14.74
CA ASP A 503 29.87 -4.15 -14.88
C ASP A 503 31.41 -4.17 -15.04
N CYS A 504 32.09 -5.16 -14.47
CA CYS A 504 33.55 -5.23 -14.48
C CYS A 504 34.03 -6.68 -14.43
N ASP A 505 35.23 -6.95 -14.93
CA ASP A 505 35.82 -8.29 -14.94
C ASP A 505 36.28 -8.72 -13.53
N GLY A 506 36.47 -7.76 -12.63
CA GLY A 506 36.84 -8.00 -11.25
C GLY A 506 37.12 -6.71 -10.50
N ARG A 507 37.18 -6.83 -9.17
CA ARG A 507 37.51 -5.75 -8.25
C ARG A 507 38.82 -6.10 -7.53
N GLU A 508 39.87 -5.32 -7.78
CA GLU A 508 41.19 -5.53 -7.21
C GLU A 508 41.42 -4.57 -6.04
N LEU A 509 41.88 -5.12 -4.91
CA LEU A 509 42.24 -4.31 -3.74
C LEU A 509 43.48 -3.46 -4.08
N LEU A 510 43.35 -2.14 -3.94
CA LEU A 510 44.50 -1.25 -4.11
C LEU A 510 45.48 -1.47 -2.97
N ARG A 511 46.75 -1.64 -3.32
CA ARG A 511 47.85 -1.83 -2.36
C ARG A 511 48.85 -0.68 -2.48
N ASP A 512 49.48 -0.31 -1.38
CA ASP A 512 50.59 0.64 -1.36
C ASP A 512 51.90 -0.01 -1.86
N GLU A 513 52.98 0.75 -1.92
CA GLU A 513 54.31 0.26 -2.34
C GLU A 513 54.86 -0.86 -1.45
N ALA A 514 54.36 -0.99 -0.21
CA ALA A 514 54.72 -2.04 0.73
C ALA A 514 53.79 -3.27 0.65
N GLY A 515 52.77 -3.25 -0.22
CA GLY A 515 51.81 -4.32 -0.41
C GLY A 515 50.63 -4.31 0.57
N ASN A 516 50.50 -3.30 1.43
CA ASN A 516 49.38 -3.17 2.36
C ASN A 516 48.13 -2.61 1.67
N PRO A 517 46.91 -3.01 2.07
CA PRO A 517 45.68 -2.42 1.54
C PRO A 517 45.66 -0.90 1.73
N GLN A 518 45.44 -0.16 0.64
CA GLN A 518 45.13 1.25 0.73
C GLN A 518 43.73 1.41 1.30
N THR A 519 43.62 2.27 2.31
CA THR A 519 42.35 2.56 2.97
C THR A 519 42.03 4.05 2.86
N ARG A 520 40.78 4.40 3.12
CA ARG A 520 40.29 5.77 3.25
C ARG A 520 39.27 5.83 4.37
N TRP A 521 39.05 7.02 4.92
CA TRP A 521 37.96 7.24 5.87
C TRP A 521 36.61 6.84 5.24
N ASP A 522 35.74 6.19 6.02
CA ASP A 522 34.47 5.61 5.56
C ASP A 522 33.44 6.63 5.05
N GLY A 523 33.70 7.93 5.19
CA GLY A 523 32.85 9.01 4.70
C GLY A 523 31.67 9.35 5.60
N ILE A 524 31.48 8.62 6.71
CA ILE A 524 30.25 8.64 7.52
C ILE A 524 30.54 8.75 9.02
N THR A 525 31.59 8.11 9.53
CA THR A 525 31.86 8.06 10.98
C THR A 525 32.62 9.30 11.42
N TYR A 526 32.03 10.05 12.34
CA TYR A 526 32.65 11.20 12.97
C TYR A 526 32.86 10.93 14.47
N LYS A 527 33.96 11.45 15.01
CA LYS A 527 34.23 11.51 16.45
C LYS A 527 34.25 12.96 16.92
N THR A 528 33.96 13.18 18.19
CA THR A 528 34.06 14.51 18.78
C THR A 528 35.52 14.90 18.94
N SER A 529 35.90 16.05 18.38
CA SER A 529 37.24 16.62 18.55
C SER A 529 37.52 16.91 20.02
N PRO A 530 38.62 16.38 20.60
CA PRO A 530 38.96 16.65 21.99
C PRO A 530 39.42 18.10 22.22
N VAL A 531 39.70 18.86 21.15
CA VAL A 531 40.17 20.24 21.20
C VAL A 531 39.05 21.24 20.95
N THR A 532 38.22 20.98 19.93
CA THR A 532 37.20 21.94 19.47
C THR A 532 35.78 21.56 19.88
N GLY A 533 35.55 20.30 20.29
CA GLY A 533 34.21 19.77 20.56
C GLY A 533 33.36 19.54 19.31
N GLU A 534 33.88 19.85 18.12
CA GLU A 534 33.18 19.66 16.84
C GLU A 534 33.32 18.22 16.31
N PRO A 535 32.35 17.74 15.51
CA PRO A 535 32.47 16.45 14.85
C PRO A 535 33.56 16.48 13.76
N ILE A 536 34.58 15.65 13.91
CA ILE A 536 35.66 15.45 12.94
C ILE A 536 35.65 14.00 12.42
N PRO A 537 36.10 13.73 11.18
CA PRO A 537 36.22 12.36 10.66
C PRO A 537 36.93 11.43 11.64
N ASP A 538 36.33 10.27 11.91
CA ASP A 538 36.95 9.25 12.75
C ASP A 538 38.00 8.50 11.93
N GLU A 539 39.27 8.86 12.15
CA GLU A 539 40.42 8.24 11.52
C GLU A 539 40.57 6.74 11.78
N SER A 540 39.90 6.17 12.78
CA SER A 540 39.87 4.72 13.01
C SER A 540 38.86 3.98 12.10
N ALA A 541 37.89 4.70 11.55
CA ALA A 541 36.88 4.17 10.64
C ALA A 541 37.39 4.19 9.19
N GLN A 542 38.19 3.20 8.86
CA GLN A 542 38.82 3.06 7.55
C GLN A 542 38.13 1.98 6.70
N VAL A 543 37.96 2.25 5.41
CA VAL A 543 37.46 1.30 4.40
C VAL A 543 38.50 1.11 3.30
N GLU A 544 38.58 -0.12 2.82
CA GLU A 544 39.50 -0.50 1.74
C GLU A 544 39.14 0.17 0.41
N GLN A 545 40.17 0.49 -0.37
CA GLN A 545 40.04 1.07 -1.71
C GLN A 545 40.31 0.04 -2.79
N TYR A 546 39.60 0.18 -3.92
CA TYR A 546 39.62 -0.82 -4.96
C TYR A 546 39.70 -0.20 -6.36
N ARG A 547 40.31 -0.94 -7.26
CA ARG A 547 40.31 -0.70 -8.71
C ARG A 547 39.33 -1.66 -9.38
N TYR A 548 38.57 -1.13 -10.32
CA TYR A 548 37.66 -1.92 -11.15
C TYR A 548 38.37 -2.28 -12.45
N VAL A 549 38.44 -3.58 -12.77
CA VAL A 549 39.15 -4.10 -13.95
C VAL A 549 38.20 -4.06 -15.15
N ASN A 550 38.64 -3.39 -16.24
CA ASN A 550 37.86 -3.18 -17.46
C ASN A 550 36.40 -2.75 -17.19
N PRO A 551 36.18 -1.64 -16.45
CA PRO A 551 34.84 -1.21 -16.12
C PRO A 551 34.09 -0.84 -17.39
N ARG A 552 32.83 -1.26 -17.47
CA ARG A 552 31.92 -1.00 -18.58
C ARG A 552 30.53 -0.70 -18.03
N LYS A 553 29.73 0.00 -18.82
CA LYS A 553 28.36 0.33 -18.45
C LYS A 553 27.57 -0.96 -18.18
N ALA A 554 26.94 -1.05 -17.01
CA ALA A 554 26.06 -2.16 -16.70
C ALA A 554 24.85 -2.18 -17.66
N THR A 555 24.55 -3.36 -18.20
CA THR A 555 23.36 -3.55 -19.04
C THR A 555 22.12 -3.66 -18.16
N TRP A 556 21.09 -2.88 -18.48
CA TRP A 556 19.80 -2.94 -17.77
C TRP A 556 18.84 -3.86 -18.52
N PRO A 557 17.92 -4.53 -17.79
CA PRO A 557 16.84 -5.25 -18.44
C PRO A 557 15.96 -4.29 -19.25
N LYS A 558 15.35 -4.79 -20.32
CA LYS A 558 14.43 -4.00 -21.15
C LYS A 558 13.17 -3.68 -20.33
N ALA A 559 12.87 -2.40 -20.18
CA ALA A 559 11.70 -1.92 -19.46
C ALA A 559 10.94 -0.87 -20.28
N ASP A 560 9.62 -0.81 -20.08
CA ASP A 560 8.74 0.22 -20.65
C ASP A 560 8.73 1.47 -19.76
N TYR A 561 8.85 1.29 -18.45
CA TYR A 561 8.94 2.36 -17.46
C TYR A 561 10.13 2.17 -16.53
N ILE A 562 10.75 3.29 -16.14
CA ILE A 562 11.78 3.35 -15.11
C ILE A 562 11.26 4.23 -13.98
N VAL A 563 11.26 3.68 -12.77
CA VAL A 563 10.85 4.38 -11.54
C VAL A 563 11.96 4.28 -10.50
N GLY A 564 11.81 4.98 -9.37
CA GLY A 564 12.75 4.89 -8.28
C GLY A 564 13.74 6.04 -8.21
N ASN A 565 14.67 5.92 -7.26
CA ASN A 565 15.72 6.90 -7.07
C ASN A 565 16.84 6.69 -8.11
N PRO A 566 17.55 7.75 -8.51
CA PRO A 566 18.73 7.57 -9.35
C PRO A 566 19.77 6.70 -8.62
N PRO A 567 20.46 5.79 -9.31
CA PRO A 567 21.49 4.93 -8.72
C PRO A 567 22.80 5.69 -8.40
N PHE A 568 22.77 7.02 -8.41
CA PHE A 568 23.94 7.87 -8.19
C PHE A 568 23.62 9.07 -7.30
N ILE A 569 24.65 9.55 -6.61
CA ILE A 569 24.64 10.80 -5.83
C ILE A 569 25.47 11.88 -6.54
N GLY A 570 25.29 13.15 -6.15
CA GLY A 570 26.03 14.27 -6.75
C GLY A 570 27.55 14.06 -6.74
N ALA A 571 28.24 14.56 -7.77
CA ALA A 571 29.64 14.20 -8.08
C ALA A 571 30.66 14.39 -6.93
N SER A 572 30.54 15.46 -6.14
CA SER A 572 31.42 15.70 -4.99
C SER A 572 31.14 14.73 -3.83
N THR A 573 29.88 14.38 -3.61
CA THR A 573 29.45 13.42 -2.60
C THR A 573 29.85 12.00 -2.99
N MET A 574 29.87 11.68 -4.28
CA MET A 574 30.20 10.35 -4.80
C MET A 574 31.63 9.92 -4.48
N ARG A 575 32.64 10.77 -4.71
CA ARG A 575 34.04 10.44 -4.36
C ARG A 575 34.22 10.24 -2.86
N ARG A 576 33.58 11.09 -2.04
CA ARG A 576 33.62 10.96 -0.59
C ARG A 576 32.97 9.66 -0.11
N ALA A 577 31.82 9.28 -0.66
CA ALA A 577 31.09 8.10 -0.23
C ALA A 577 31.60 6.78 -0.83
N LEU A 578 31.93 6.75 -2.13
CA LEU A 578 32.21 5.52 -2.89
C LEU A 578 33.68 5.35 -3.28
N GLY A 579 34.48 6.42 -3.18
CA GLY A 579 35.92 6.40 -3.42
C GLY A 579 36.30 6.68 -4.86
N ASP A 580 37.55 7.08 -5.06
CA ASP A 580 38.00 7.55 -6.36
C ASP A 580 37.95 6.45 -7.43
N GLY A 581 38.37 5.24 -7.10
CA GLY A 581 38.35 4.12 -8.03
C GLY A 581 36.96 3.76 -8.58
N TYR A 582 35.90 3.90 -7.77
CA TYR A 582 34.53 3.71 -8.24
C TYR A 582 34.10 4.85 -9.16
N VAL A 583 34.34 6.10 -8.76
CA VAL A 583 33.95 7.27 -9.55
C VAL A 583 34.68 7.32 -10.89
N ASP A 584 35.94 6.90 -10.92
CA ASP A 584 36.74 6.81 -12.15
C ASP A 584 36.24 5.67 -13.06
N ALA A 585 35.63 4.62 -12.50
CA ALA A 585 35.02 3.53 -13.27
C ALA A 585 33.63 3.88 -13.82
N VAL A 586 32.88 4.76 -13.16
CA VAL A 586 31.56 5.25 -13.64
C VAL A 586 31.71 6.25 -14.80
N ARG A 587 32.81 7.01 -14.82
CA ARG A 587 33.08 8.07 -15.81
C ARG A 587 33.79 7.54 -17.04
#